data_AF-A0A7Y4QFP2-F1
#
_entry.id   AF-A0A7Y4QFP2-F1
#
_cell.length_a   1.000
_cell.length_b   1.000
_cell.length_c   1.000
_cell.angle_alpha   90.00
_cell.angle_beta   90.00
_cell.angle_gamma   90.00
#
_symmetry.space_group_name_H-M   'P 1'
#
loop_
_entity.id
_entity.type
_entity.pdbx_description
1 polymer ?
#
loop_
_entity_poly.entity_id
_entity_poly.type
_entity_poly.pdbx_seq_one_letter_code
_entity_poly.pdbx_strand_id
1 'polypeptide(L)' 'IIAAEGMGQISDDAQIETFVKDAIAKNPKALEDYKNGKQAALGAIVGYVMKMTKGQANPGKVQEVLKRHIV' A
#
# COMPACT_ATOMS: atom_id res chain seq x y z
N ILE A 1 29.67 4.69 6.02
CA ILE A 1 28.60 4.73 4.98
C ILE A 1 27.32 5.11 5.69
N ILE A 2 26.52 5.94 5.03
CA ILE A 2 25.50 6.85 5.54
C ILE A 2 24.54 6.19 6.55
N ALA A 3 24.27 6.92 7.62
CA ALA A 3 23.34 6.64 8.71
C ALA A 3 22.06 5.91 8.25
N ALA A 4 21.89 4.67 8.70
CA ALA A 4 20.63 3.92 8.68
C ALA A 4 19.67 4.45 9.76
N GLU A 5 19.57 5.76 9.89
CA GLU A 5 18.77 6.42 10.91
C GLU A 5 17.34 6.64 10.40
N GLY A 6 16.41 5.90 11.00
CA GLY A 6 15.10 6.49 11.33
C GLY A 6 13.94 6.28 10.36
N MET A 7 13.94 5.28 9.49
CA MET A 7 12.67 4.88 8.84
C MET A 7 11.83 4.07 9.82
N GLY A 8 11.21 4.77 10.78
CA GLY A 8 10.18 4.21 11.64
C GLY A 8 9.16 3.50 10.77
N GLN A 9 9.04 2.18 10.97
CA GLN A 9 8.19 1.34 10.15
C GLN A 9 6.74 1.72 10.45
N ILE A 10 6.05 2.30 9.47
CA ILE A 10 4.62 2.59 9.58
C ILE A 10 3.92 1.23 9.60
N SER A 11 3.54 0.83 10.82
CA SER A 11 2.86 -0.43 11.12
C SER A 11 1.44 -0.18 11.60
N ASP A 12 1.08 1.09 11.81
CA ASP A 12 -0.23 1.51 12.25
C ASP A 12 -1.26 1.34 11.13
N ASP A 13 -2.24 0.47 11.37
CA ASP A 13 -3.29 0.13 10.40
C ASP A 13 -4.05 1.37 9.92
N ALA A 14 -4.30 2.36 10.78
CA ALA A 14 -5.06 3.55 10.42
C ALA A 14 -4.27 4.47 9.47
N GLN A 15 -2.95 4.60 9.68
CA GLN A 15 -2.09 5.32 8.75
C GLN A 15 -2.00 4.59 7.41
N ILE A 16 -1.78 3.27 7.43
CA ILE A 16 -1.72 2.45 6.22
C ILE A 16 -3.04 2.53 5.46
N GLU A 17 -4.18 2.47 6.14
CA GLU A 17 -5.49 2.57 5.52
C GLU A 17 -5.68 3.90 4.79
N THR A 18 -5.20 5.00 5.38
CA THR A 18 -5.23 6.32 4.73
C THR A 18 -4.44 6.32 3.43
N PHE A 19 -3.23 5.76 3.43
CA PHE A 19 -2.42 5.64 2.21
C PHE A 19 -3.04 4.68 1.18
N VAL A 20 -3.64 3.58 1.62
CA VAL A 20 -4.34 2.64 0.75
C VAL A 20 -5.52 3.32 0.05
N LYS A 21 -6.33 4.09 0.79
CA LYS A 21 -7.45 4.86 0.24
C LYS A 21 -6.96 5.90 -0.79
N ASP A 22 -5.88 6.63 -0.49
CA ASP A 22 -5.30 7.59 -1.44
C ASP A 22 -4.74 6.89 -2.70
N ALA A 23 -4.09 5.74 -2.53
CA ALA A 23 -3.57 4.93 -3.64
C ALA A 23 -4.69 4.42 -4.56
N ILE A 24 -5.80 3.96 -3.99
CA ILE A 24 -6.99 3.55 -4.74
C ILE A 24 -7.61 4.75 -5.44
N ALA A 25 -7.77 5.88 -4.75
CA ALA A 25 -8.35 7.10 -5.33
C ALA A 25 -7.52 7.65 -6.50
N LYS A 26 -6.19 7.55 -6.41
CA LYS A 26 -5.26 7.97 -7.48
C LYS A 26 -5.09 6.94 -8.58
N ASN A 27 -5.40 5.67 -8.32
CA ASN A 27 -5.31 4.60 -9.30
C ASN A 27 -6.52 3.66 -9.22
N PRO A 28 -7.73 4.16 -9.57
CA PRO A 28 -8.96 3.37 -9.48
C PRO A 28 -8.91 2.16 -10.42
N LYS A 29 -8.18 2.27 -11.54
CA LYS A 29 -7.99 1.19 -12.51
C LYS A 29 -7.32 -0.04 -11.87
N ALA A 30 -6.36 0.15 -10.95
CA ALA A 30 -5.74 -0.98 -10.27
C ALA A 30 -6.73 -1.75 -9.37
N LEU A 31 -7.68 -1.04 -8.75
CA LEU A 31 -8.76 -1.69 -8.00
C LEU A 31 -9.72 -2.44 -8.92
N GLU A 32 -10.10 -1.84 -10.04
CA GLU A 32 -10.95 -2.50 -11.05
C GLU A 32 -10.27 -3.73 -11.64
N ASP A 33 -9.00 -3.64 -12.03
CA ASP A 33 -8.22 -4.77 -12.54
C ASP A 33 -8.16 -5.91 -11.50
N TYR A 34 -8.00 -5.58 -10.21
CA TYR A 34 -8.07 -6.58 -9.14
C TYR A 34 -9.45 -7.25 -9.04
N LYS A 35 -10.54 -6.45 -9.08
CA LYS A 35 -11.92 -6.97 -9.07
C LYS A 35 -12.23 -7.84 -10.30
N ASN A 36 -11.58 -7.56 -11.42
CA ASN A 36 -11.62 -8.39 -12.64
C ASN A 36 -10.73 -9.64 -12.56
N GLY A 37 -10.17 -9.97 -11.39
CA GLY A 37 -9.36 -11.17 -11.16
C GLY A 37 -7.86 -11.00 -11.40
N LYS A 38 -7.38 -9.80 -11.77
CA LYS A 38 -5.93 -9.56 -11.96
C LYS A 38 -5.27 -9.29 -10.61
N GLN A 39 -4.86 -10.36 -9.93
CA GLN A 39 -4.17 -10.28 -8.65
C GLN A 39 -2.87 -9.44 -8.71
N ALA A 40 -2.22 -9.34 -9.87
CA ALA A 40 -1.05 -8.48 -10.07
C ALA A 40 -1.33 -6.98 -9.80
N ALA A 41 -2.57 -6.54 -9.95
CA ALA A 41 -2.96 -5.15 -9.69
C ALA A 41 -2.85 -4.76 -8.20
N LEU A 42 -2.98 -5.72 -7.27
CA LEU A 42 -2.67 -5.50 -5.85
C LEU A 42 -1.21 -5.07 -5.66
N GLY A 43 -0.27 -5.71 -6.37
CA GLY A 43 1.15 -5.38 -6.27
C GLY A 43 1.44 -3.95 -6.71
N ALA A 44 0.70 -3.42 -7.70
CA ALA A 44 0.81 -2.03 -8.13
C ALA A 44 0.35 -1.05 -7.04
N ILE A 45 -0.75 -1.35 -6.33
CA ILE A 45 -1.25 -0.52 -5.22
C ILE A 45 -0.25 -0.57 -4.05
N VAL A 46 0.25 -1.76 -3.69
CA VAL A 46 1.26 -1.91 -2.63
C VAL A 46 2.51 -1.10 -2.97
N GLY A 47 3.03 -1.22 -4.19
CA GLY A 47 4.20 -0.45 -4.65
C GLY A 47 3.95 1.06 -4.61
N TYR A 48 2.73 1.51 -4.93
CA TYR A 48 2.35 2.91 -4.82
C TYR A 48 2.38 3.40 -3.37
N VAL A 49 1.79 2.66 -2.44
CA VAL A 49 1.81 2.97 -1.00
C VAL A 49 3.23 2.98 -0.44
N MET A 50 4.08 2.01 -0.83
CA MET A 50 5.49 2.00 -0.44
C MET A 50 6.23 3.22 -0.95
N LYS A 51 5.95 3.66 -2.20
CA LYS A 51 6.56 4.87 -2.77
C LYS A 51 6.11 6.13 -2.01
N MET A 52 4.83 6.26 -1.70
CA MET A 52 4.29 7.41 -0.95
C MET A 52 4.89 7.52 0.45
N THR A 53 5.05 6.38 1.11
CA THR A 53 5.65 6.29 2.45
C THR A 53 7.18 6.22 2.42
N LYS A 54 7.81 6.41 1.25
CA LYS A 54 9.28 6.34 1.07
C LYS A 54 9.90 5.06 1.65
N GLY A 55 9.20 3.93 1.54
CA GLY A 55 9.63 2.64 2.07
C GLY A 55 9.40 2.44 3.57
N GLN A 56 8.73 3.39 4.24
CA GLN A 56 8.42 3.29 5.66
C GLN A 56 7.27 2.33 5.95
N ALA A 57 6.29 2.18 5.05
CA ALA A 57 5.19 1.23 5.26
C ALA A 57 5.65 -0.23 5.08
N ASN A 58 5.14 -1.11 5.94
CA ASN A 58 5.38 -2.54 5.81
C ASN A 58 4.55 -3.15 4.66
N PRO A 59 5.16 -3.80 3.65
CA PRO A 59 4.43 -4.30 2.47
C PRO A 59 3.41 -5.40 2.82
N GLY A 60 3.74 -6.27 3.77
CA GLY A 60 2.82 -7.31 4.24
C GLY A 60 1.59 -6.70 4.91
N LYS A 61 1.80 -5.65 5.72
CA LYS A 61 0.70 -4.95 6.38
C LYS A 61 -0.16 -4.13 5.42
N VAL A 62 0.46 -3.46 4.45
CA VAL A 62 -0.26 -2.77 3.36
C VAL A 62 -1.13 -3.76 2.59
N GLN A 63 -0.60 -4.94 2.24
CA GLN A 63 -1.37 -5.96 1.54
C GLN A 63 -2.53 -6.51 2.38
N GLU A 64 -2.34 -6.70 3.70
CA GLU A 64 -3.40 -7.11 4.62
C GLU A 64 -4.52 -6.07 4.68
N VAL A 65 -4.18 -4.80 4.95
CA VAL A 65 -5.15 -3.69 5.03
C VAL A 65 -5.89 -3.51 3.71
N LEU A 66 -5.15 -3.57 2.59
CA LEU A 66 -5.72 -3.48 1.26
C LEU A 66 -6.73 -4.61 0.99
N LYS A 67 -6.41 -5.85 1.34
CA LYS A 67 -7.35 -6.97 1.23
C LYS A 67 -8.60 -6.75 2.09
N ARG A 68 -8.47 -6.26 3.32
CA ARG A 68 -9.62 -5.95 4.18
C ARG A 68 -10.53 -4.84 3.62
N HIS A 69 -9.99 -3.96 2.77
CA HIS A 69 -10.76 -2.84 2.21
C HIS A 69 -11.50 -3.19 0.91
N ILE A 70 -11.10 -4.26 0.24
CA ILE A 70 -11.59 -4.64 -1.10
C ILE A 70 -12.37 -5.96 -1.12
N VAL A 71 -12.22 -6.78 -0.08
CA VAL A 71 -12.93 -8.06 0.14
C VAL A 71 -14.01 -7.82 1.19
#